data_AF-A0A4V1XVJ3-F1
#
_entry.id   AF-A0A4V1XVJ3-F1
#
_cell.length_a   1.000
_cell.length_b   1.000
_cell.length_c   1.000
_cell.angle_alpha   90.00
_cell.angle_beta   90.00
_cell.angle_gamma   90.00
#
_symmetry.space_group_name_H-M   'P 1'
#
loop_
_entity.id
_entity.type
_entity.pdbx_description
1 polymer ?
#
loop_
_entity_poly.entity_id
_entity_poly.type
_entity_poly.pdbx_seq_one_letter_code
_entity_poly.pdbx_strand_id
1 'polypeptide(L)'
;MQFSQFQPAVRHSLVSISSLYEHVRYDSQSEPLLKDNKFALLHYNTAIRELKALDSEPLVLLVCILFICIEFLQGNRQAAFQHCKHGILILKNVETAYPWAREYLGPMFRRLNMIPLFFGVDLGTFPIVTELDDPFPSHFTSIAHAQFYLDDIMNRSIHLARYSDAHALKGQSPERDPVPPEYLAEQRSLKWALDGWDSRFQELISKSPPSPDLAKTYYHLVLRYRIAHVWVSTAFQNNETVYDEHIEKFRFTVDEAARVNAGVHMSLASSRAQPKFSFETGFLPLLYFIVMKCRCLATRIRALALMRSLGVARENLWEASSLWLTGRRIIELEHEITLDENGEPCDSVVDWTALPPDELRIWTISTDPETRIRTGENGVVIPGMTAGFLMRNPDGKIYVHSEFLPKVAGSRPVAHGGRLPIMSTNLKPHGE
;
A
#
# COMPACT_ATOMS: atom_id res chain seq x y z
N MET A 1 -24.12 3.65 -7.50
CA MET A 1 -23.73 5.06 -7.73
C MET A 1 -24.84 5.74 -8.54
N GLN A 2 -25.44 6.83 -8.06
CA GLN A 2 -26.65 7.42 -8.69
C GLN A 2 -26.38 8.01 -10.08
N PHE A 3 -25.19 8.58 -10.31
CA PHE A 3 -24.81 9.15 -11.61
C PHE A 3 -24.91 8.19 -12.79
N SER A 4 -24.84 6.86 -12.58
CA SER A 4 -24.96 5.88 -13.66
C SER A 4 -26.35 5.87 -14.33
N GLN A 5 -27.36 6.42 -13.67
CA GLN A 5 -28.69 6.54 -14.24
C GLN A 5 -28.72 7.57 -15.37
N PHE A 6 -27.91 8.62 -15.29
CA PHE A 6 -28.00 9.78 -16.20
C PHE A 6 -26.70 10.05 -16.99
N GLN A 7 -25.56 9.52 -16.57
CA GLN A 7 -24.26 9.73 -17.21
C GLN A 7 -23.75 8.45 -17.89
N PRO A 8 -23.76 8.37 -19.25
CA PRO A 8 -23.37 7.18 -19.98
C PRO A 8 -21.94 6.70 -19.66
N ALA A 9 -20.97 7.62 -19.58
CA ALA A 9 -19.58 7.29 -19.25
C ALA A 9 -19.48 6.56 -17.90
N VAL A 10 -20.18 7.04 -16.88
CA VAL A 10 -20.24 6.43 -15.54
C VAL A 10 -20.90 5.05 -15.61
N ARG A 11 -22.02 4.92 -16.33
CA ARG A 11 -22.74 3.66 -16.48
C ARG A 11 -21.86 2.59 -17.13
N HIS A 12 -21.25 2.91 -18.26
CA HIS A 12 -20.39 1.97 -18.99
C HIS A 12 -19.15 1.58 -18.16
N SER A 13 -18.55 2.52 -17.44
CA SER A 13 -17.43 2.23 -16.53
C SER A 13 -17.81 1.23 -15.44
N LEU A 14 -18.96 1.43 -14.78
CA LEU A 14 -19.43 0.52 -13.73
C LEU A 14 -19.75 -0.87 -14.25
N VAL A 15 -20.31 -1.00 -15.45
CA VAL A 15 -20.56 -2.32 -16.07
C VAL A 15 -19.24 -3.04 -16.34
N SER A 16 -18.23 -2.33 -16.85
CA SER A 16 -16.89 -2.89 -17.07
C SER A 16 -16.26 -3.36 -15.75
N ILE A 17 -16.30 -2.52 -14.72
CA ILE A 17 -15.82 -2.85 -13.36
C ILE A 17 -16.52 -4.10 -12.82
N SER A 18 -17.85 -4.15 -12.87
CA SER A 18 -18.61 -5.29 -12.35
C SER A 18 -18.25 -6.59 -13.08
N SER A 19 -18.14 -6.54 -14.41
CA SER A 19 -17.76 -7.71 -15.19
C SER A 19 -16.33 -8.19 -14.88
N LEU A 20 -15.36 -7.28 -14.78
CA LEU A 20 -14.00 -7.59 -14.36
C LEU A 20 -13.96 -8.15 -12.93
N TYR A 21 -14.67 -7.52 -12.00
CA TYR A 21 -14.70 -7.92 -10.59
C TYR A 21 -15.32 -9.31 -10.40
N GLU A 22 -16.37 -9.65 -11.15
CA GLU A 22 -16.93 -11.00 -11.14
C GLU A 22 -15.91 -12.05 -11.59
N HIS A 23 -15.10 -11.76 -12.60
CA HIS A 23 -14.02 -12.66 -13.00
C HIS A 23 -12.98 -12.85 -11.90
N VAL A 24 -12.53 -11.78 -11.23
CA VAL A 24 -11.64 -11.90 -10.03
C VAL A 24 -12.30 -12.77 -8.94
N ARG A 25 -13.62 -12.64 -8.78
CA ARG A 25 -14.37 -13.38 -7.77
C ARG A 25 -14.44 -14.88 -8.07
N TYR A 26 -14.70 -15.27 -9.32
CA TYR A 26 -14.93 -16.67 -9.72
C TYR A 26 -13.65 -17.38 -10.16
N ASP A 27 -12.75 -16.70 -10.84
CA ASP A 27 -11.46 -17.22 -11.26
C ASP A 27 -10.34 -16.57 -10.43
N SER A 28 -9.88 -17.28 -9.42
CA SER A 28 -8.67 -16.89 -8.67
C SER A 28 -7.39 -17.46 -9.27
N GLN A 29 -7.45 -18.05 -10.48
CA GLN A 29 -6.32 -18.65 -11.20
C GLN A 29 -5.95 -17.85 -12.49
N SER A 30 -6.69 -16.77 -12.84
CA SER A 30 -6.28 -15.76 -13.83
C SER A 30 -6.66 -14.30 -13.41
N GLU A 31 -5.80 -13.30 -13.65
CA GLU A 31 -6.24 -11.89 -13.57
C GLU A 31 -7.14 -11.64 -14.78
N PRO A 32 -8.30 -10.98 -14.63
CA PRO A 32 -9.14 -10.69 -15.76
C PRO A 32 -8.51 -9.60 -16.61
N LEU A 33 -7.81 -10.01 -17.65
CA LEU A 33 -7.33 -9.10 -18.67
C LEU A 33 -8.53 -8.71 -19.55
N LEU A 34 -8.69 -7.42 -19.84
CA LEU A 34 -9.79 -6.96 -20.71
C LEU A 34 -9.79 -7.66 -22.08
N LYS A 35 -8.63 -8.07 -22.58
CA LYS A 35 -8.51 -8.83 -23.84
C LYS A 35 -9.27 -10.17 -23.78
N ASP A 36 -9.36 -10.77 -22.60
CA ASP A 36 -10.02 -12.05 -22.34
C ASP A 36 -11.50 -11.84 -21.96
N ASN A 37 -11.88 -10.62 -21.60
CA ASN A 37 -13.25 -10.20 -21.32
C ASN A 37 -13.74 -9.14 -22.32
N LYS A 38 -14.17 -9.61 -23.51
CA LYS A 38 -14.69 -8.77 -24.61
C LYS A 38 -15.84 -7.85 -24.16
N PHE A 39 -16.68 -8.31 -23.23
CA PHE A 39 -17.81 -7.53 -22.73
C PHE A 39 -17.33 -6.33 -21.90
N ALA A 40 -16.43 -6.55 -20.94
CA ALA A 40 -15.83 -5.47 -20.18
C ALA A 40 -15.07 -4.48 -21.07
N LEU A 41 -14.37 -4.97 -22.10
CA LEU A 41 -13.62 -4.14 -23.04
C LEU A 41 -14.54 -3.25 -23.88
N LEU A 42 -15.66 -3.79 -24.37
CA LEU A 42 -16.66 -3.03 -25.11
C LEU A 42 -17.20 -1.87 -24.27
N HIS A 43 -17.55 -2.15 -23.01
CA HIS A 43 -18.04 -1.13 -22.10
C HIS A 43 -16.97 -0.10 -21.75
N TYR A 44 -15.72 -0.52 -21.53
CA TYR A 44 -14.64 0.41 -21.26
C TYR A 44 -14.36 1.36 -22.44
N ASN A 45 -14.23 0.83 -23.65
CA ASN A 45 -14.04 1.64 -24.86
C ASN A 45 -15.23 2.58 -25.13
N THR A 46 -16.44 2.16 -24.76
CA THR A 46 -17.61 3.02 -24.87
C THR A 46 -17.56 4.15 -23.83
N ALA A 47 -17.18 3.86 -22.58
CA ALA A 47 -16.98 4.90 -21.57
C ALA A 47 -15.93 5.94 -21.99
N ILE A 48 -14.83 5.52 -22.63
CA ILE A 48 -13.80 6.45 -23.17
C ILE A 48 -14.39 7.37 -24.25
N ARG A 49 -15.25 6.87 -25.14
CA ARG A 49 -15.91 7.70 -26.15
C ARG A 49 -16.86 8.72 -25.51
N GLU A 50 -17.68 8.27 -24.56
CA GLU A 50 -18.62 9.14 -23.84
C GLU A 50 -17.89 10.22 -23.02
N LEU A 51 -16.74 9.89 -22.43
CA LEU A 51 -15.92 10.85 -21.68
C LEU A 51 -15.44 12.02 -22.56
N LYS A 52 -15.14 11.78 -23.84
CA LYS A 52 -14.67 12.84 -24.76
C LYS A 52 -15.73 13.91 -25.04
N ALA A 53 -17.00 13.59 -24.83
CA ALA A 53 -18.12 14.51 -25.02
C ALA A 53 -18.56 15.18 -23.71
N LEU A 54 -17.84 14.95 -22.60
CA LEU A 54 -18.23 15.40 -21.27
C LEU A 54 -17.59 16.74 -20.93
N ASP A 55 -18.41 17.78 -20.81
CA ASP A 55 -17.94 19.15 -20.53
C ASP A 55 -17.90 19.50 -19.02
N SER A 56 -18.12 18.52 -18.14
CA SER A 56 -18.18 18.75 -16.68
C SER A 56 -16.94 18.17 -15.99
N GLU A 57 -16.04 19.04 -15.55
CA GLU A 57 -14.83 18.66 -14.80
C GLU A 57 -15.08 17.72 -13.60
N PRO A 58 -16.07 17.94 -12.71
CA PRO A 58 -16.30 17.01 -11.61
C PRO A 58 -16.83 15.63 -12.05
N LEU A 59 -17.54 15.55 -13.19
CA LEU A 59 -17.92 14.25 -13.76
C LEU A 59 -16.74 13.57 -14.46
N VAL A 60 -15.85 14.34 -15.09
CA VAL A 60 -14.57 13.83 -15.62
C VAL A 60 -13.77 13.21 -14.48
N LEU A 61 -13.65 13.88 -13.33
CA LEU A 61 -12.98 13.35 -12.14
C LEU A 61 -13.61 12.05 -11.64
N LEU A 62 -14.94 11.98 -11.59
CA LEU A 62 -15.65 10.76 -11.22
C LEU A 62 -15.32 9.61 -12.18
N VAL A 63 -15.33 9.86 -13.50
CA VAL A 63 -14.96 8.85 -14.49
C VAL A 63 -13.47 8.48 -14.38
N CYS A 64 -12.58 9.43 -14.09
CA CYS A 64 -11.17 9.15 -13.82
C CYS A 64 -10.99 8.18 -12.65
N ILE A 65 -11.72 8.33 -11.54
CA ILE A 65 -11.71 7.36 -10.42
C ILE A 65 -12.13 5.98 -10.92
N LEU A 66 -13.20 5.89 -11.72
CA LEU A 66 -13.67 4.61 -12.24
C LEU A 66 -12.67 3.97 -13.22
N PHE A 67 -11.96 4.78 -14.01
CA PHE A 67 -10.89 4.29 -14.88
C PHE A 67 -9.69 3.79 -14.07
N ILE A 68 -9.29 4.48 -13.00
CA ILE A 68 -8.27 3.98 -12.06
C ILE A 68 -8.67 2.60 -11.54
N CYS A 69 -9.94 2.42 -11.14
CA CYS A 69 -10.47 1.13 -10.71
C CYS A 69 -10.38 0.05 -11.80
N ILE A 70 -10.76 0.36 -13.05
CA ILE A 70 -10.65 -0.56 -14.19
C ILE A 70 -9.18 -0.94 -14.43
N GLU A 71 -8.26 0.02 -14.41
CA GLU A 71 -6.83 -0.23 -14.63
C GLU A 71 -6.20 -1.01 -13.46
N PHE A 72 -6.64 -0.79 -12.21
CA PHE A 72 -6.22 -1.61 -11.07
C PHE A 72 -6.71 -3.06 -11.19
N LEU A 73 -7.96 -3.30 -11.63
CA LEU A 73 -8.45 -4.66 -11.85
C LEU A 73 -7.65 -5.41 -12.91
N GLN A 74 -7.17 -4.69 -13.93
CA GLN A 74 -6.34 -5.22 -15.01
C GLN A 74 -4.85 -5.33 -14.68
N GLY A 75 -4.40 -4.82 -13.53
CA GLY A 75 -2.97 -4.73 -13.22
C GLY A 75 -2.18 -3.70 -14.04
N ASN A 76 -2.85 -2.83 -14.81
CA ASN A 76 -2.22 -1.84 -15.68
C ASN A 76 -1.86 -0.56 -14.90
N ARG A 77 -0.73 -0.62 -14.18
CA ARG A 77 -0.28 0.47 -13.31
C ARG A 77 0.00 1.76 -14.06
N GLN A 78 0.57 1.68 -15.26
CA GLN A 78 0.97 2.86 -16.01
C GLN A 78 -0.26 3.71 -16.35
N ALA A 79 -1.32 3.09 -16.88
CA ALA A 79 -2.57 3.79 -17.16
C ALA A 79 -3.24 4.28 -15.86
N ALA A 80 -3.28 3.46 -14.81
CA ALA A 80 -3.82 3.88 -13.51
C ALA A 80 -3.12 5.14 -12.97
N PHE A 81 -1.78 5.17 -12.99
CA PHE A 81 -1.01 6.31 -12.51
C PHE A 81 -1.15 7.54 -13.41
N GLN A 82 -1.30 7.35 -14.72
CA GLN A 82 -1.67 8.44 -15.62
C GLN A 82 -3.04 9.01 -15.26
N HIS A 83 -4.06 8.18 -15.00
CA HIS A 83 -5.36 8.68 -14.56
C HIS A 83 -5.29 9.40 -13.21
N CYS A 84 -4.51 8.90 -12.24
CA CYS A 84 -4.25 9.61 -10.99
C CYS A 84 -3.63 10.99 -11.26
N LYS A 85 -2.55 11.04 -12.05
CA LYS A 85 -1.85 12.29 -12.38
C LYS A 85 -2.79 13.34 -13.00
N HIS A 86 -3.54 12.97 -14.03
CA HIS A 86 -4.46 13.91 -14.68
C HIS A 86 -5.62 14.31 -13.75
N GLY A 87 -6.16 13.37 -12.97
CA GLY A 87 -7.22 13.65 -12.02
C GLY A 87 -6.80 14.65 -10.94
N ILE A 88 -5.58 14.53 -10.41
CA ILE A 88 -5.05 15.45 -9.39
C ILE A 88 -4.88 16.87 -9.95
N LEU A 89 -4.42 17.00 -11.20
CA LEU A 89 -4.27 18.30 -11.87
C LEU A 89 -5.62 19.03 -12.02
N ILE A 90 -6.72 18.29 -12.20
CA ILE A 90 -8.08 18.84 -12.31
C ILE A 90 -8.69 19.08 -10.93
N LEU A 91 -8.36 18.24 -9.94
CA LEU A 91 -8.99 18.21 -8.62
C LEU A 91 -8.98 19.57 -7.90
N LYS A 92 -7.87 20.32 -7.97
CA LYS A 92 -7.71 21.58 -7.23
C LYS A 92 -8.79 22.62 -7.59
N ASN A 93 -9.09 22.77 -8.87
CA ASN A 93 -10.11 23.70 -9.34
C ASN A 93 -11.52 23.19 -9.04
N VAL A 94 -11.71 21.87 -9.08
CA VAL A 94 -13.01 21.26 -8.85
C VAL A 94 -13.41 21.27 -7.39
N GLU A 95 -12.50 20.98 -6.45
CA GLU A 95 -12.82 20.98 -5.02
C GLU A 95 -13.21 22.37 -4.51
N THR A 96 -12.64 23.42 -5.11
CA THR A 96 -12.97 24.81 -4.78
C THR A 96 -14.31 25.23 -5.40
N ALA A 97 -14.59 24.83 -6.64
CA ALA A 97 -15.81 25.21 -7.35
C ALA A 97 -17.06 24.37 -6.99
N TYR A 98 -16.89 23.11 -6.56
CA TYR A 98 -18.00 22.17 -6.38
C TYR A 98 -17.96 21.49 -5.00
N PRO A 99 -18.81 21.93 -4.04
CA PRO A 99 -18.80 21.40 -2.67
C PRO A 99 -18.99 19.88 -2.58
N TRP A 100 -19.87 19.31 -3.41
CA TRP A 100 -20.10 17.87 -3.43
C TRP A 100 -18.88 17.09 -3.93
N ALA A 101 -18.11 17.64 -4.88
CA ALA A 101 -16.92 16.99 -5.40
C ALA A 101 -15.82 16.96 -4.35
N ARG A 102 -15.70 18.05 -3.58
CA ARG A 102 -14.82 18.11 -2.40
C ARG A 102 -15.22 17.10 -1.33
N GLU A 103 -16.51 16.94 -1.05
CA GLU A 103 -16.99 16.00 -0.03
C GLU A 103 -16.80 14.53 -0.45
N TYR A 104 -17.09 14.18 -1.71
CA TYR A 104 -17.15 12.78 -2.15
C TYR A 104 -15.97 12.32 -3.01
N LEU A 105 -15.45 13.17 -3.92
CA LEU A 105 -14.37 12.79 -4.84
C LEU A 105 -12.99 13.09 -4.24
N GLY A 106 -12.85 14.21 -3.54
CA GLY A 106 -11.62 14.63 -2.88
C GLY A 106 -10.97 13.54 -2.03
N PRO A 107 -11.68 12.96 -1.04
CA PRO A 107 -11.14 11.90 -0.19
C PRO A 107 -10.77 10.64 -0.97
N MET A 108 -11.48 10.33 -2.06
CA MET A 108 -11.12 9.19 -2.92
C MET A 108 -9.81 9.46 -3.65
N PHE A 109 -9.63 10.64 -4.23
CA PHE A 109 -8.37 11.00 -4.89
C PHE A 109 -7.19 11.06 -3.93
N ARG A 110 -7.36 11.61 -2.72
CA ARG A 110 -6.29 11.61 -1.70
C ARG A 110 -5.83 10.19 -1.37
N ARG A 111 -6.76 9.24 -1.22
CA ARG A 111 -6.42 7.83 -0.94
C ARG A 111 -5.84 7.09 -2.14
N LEU A 112 -6.36 7.33 -3.35
CA LEU A 112 -5.83 6.75 -4.59
C LEU A 112 -4.45 7.32 -4.97
N ASN A 113 -4.15 8.56 -4.57
CA ASN A 113 -2.85 9.18 -4.81
C ASN A 113 -1.71 8.54 -4.01
N MET A 114 -2.02 7.92 -2.86
CA MET A 114 -1.03 7.17 -2.11
C MET A 114 -0.43 6.03 -2.95
N ILE A 115 -1.22 5.44 -3.87
CA ILE A 115 -0.80 4.26 -4.65
C ILE A 115 0.37 4.58 -5.59
N PRO A 116 0.30 5.54 -6.53
CA PRO A 116 1.45 5.90 -7.35
C PRO A 116 2.70 6.20 -6.53
N LEU A 117 2.56 6.86 -5.37
CA LEU A 117 3.67 7.17 -4.49
C LEU A 117 4.35 5.88 -4.01
N PHE A 118 3.62 4.92 -3.45
CA PHE A 118 4.20 3.62 -3.04
C PHE A 118 4.89 2.86 -4.17
N PHE A 119 4.47 3.06 -5.41
CA PHE A 119 4.99 2.32 -6.57
C PHE A 119 6.05 3.10 -7.36
N GLY A 120 6.68 4.08 -6.73
CA GLY A 120 7.95 4.63 -7.22
C GLY A 120 7.83 5.62 -8.37
N VAL A 121 6.67 6.29 -8.55
CA VAL A 121 6.59 7.39 -9.53
C VAL A 121 7.65 8.45 -9.23
N ASP A 122 8.17 9.09 -10.27
CA ASP A 122 9.16 10.16 -10.11
C ASP A 122 8.52 11.37 -9.40
N LEU A 123 9.03 11.69 -8.21
CA LEU A 123 8.54 12.79 -7.37
C LEU A 123 8.69 14.16 -8.04
N GLY A 124 9.65 14.32 -8.96
CA GLY A 124 9.83 15.57 -9.71
C GLY A 124 8.80 15.80 -10.82
N THR A 125 8.11 14.75 -11.27
CA THR A 125 7.15 14.83 -12.40
C THR A 125 5.72 14.46 -12.03
N PHE A 126 5.52 13.79 -10.90
CA PHE A 126 4.22 13.42 -10.40
C PHE A 126 3.63 14.56 -9.55
N PRO A 127 2.37 14.96 -9.77
CA PRO A 127 1.78 16.07 -9.03
C PRO A 127 1.67 15.73 -7.55
N ILE A 128 2.10 16.66 -6.70
CA ILE A 128 1.80 16.64 -5.27
C ILE A 128 0.31 16.94 -5.15
N VAL A 129 -0.46 16.06 -4.50
CA VAL A 129 -1.84 16.39 -4.15
C VAL A 129 -1.76 17.61 -3.25
N THR A 130 -2.39 18.71 -3.71
CA THR A 130 -2.42 19.98 -3.00
C THR A 130 -2.69 19.71 -1.52
N GLU A 131 -1.83 20.26 -0.67
CA GLU A 131 -2.07 20.26 0.77
C GLU A 131 -3.50 20.74 1.03
N LEU A 132 -4.16 20.16 2.01
CA LEU A 132 -5.39 20.76 2.50
C LEU A 132 -5.09 22.21 2.93
N ASP A 133 -5.57 23.18 2.14
CA ASP A 133 -5.53 24.61 2.49
C ASP A 133 -6.39 24.90 3.75
N ASP A 134 -7.14 23.90 4.23
CA ASP A 134 -7.97 23.99 5.42
C ASP A 134 -7.11 24.09 6.69
N PRO A 135 -7.44 25.01 7.61
CA PRO A 135 -6.81 25.03 8.91
C PRO A 135 -7.11 23.74 9.66
N PHE A 136 -6.12 23.19 10.34
CA PHE A 136 -6.30 22.01 11.17
C PHE A 136 -7.40 22.26 12.23
N PRO A 137 -8.43 21.40 12.32
CA PRO A 137 -9.66 21.72 13.04
C PRO A 137 -9.44 21.73 14.54
N SER A 138 -10.29 22.40 15.33
CA SER A 138 -10.18 22.42 16.79
C SER A 138 -10.62 21.13 17.49
N HIS A 139 -11.33 20.24 16.78
CA HIS A 139 -11.76 18.91 17.21
C HIS A 139 -12.24 18.12 15.99
N PHE A 140 -12.26 16.79 16.07
CA PHE A 140 -12.93 15.97 15.05
C PHE A 140 -14.39 15.72 15.43
N THR A 141 -15.28 15.79 14.44
CA THR A 141 -16.73 15.59 14.63
C THR A 141 -17.17 14.16 14.34
N SER A 142 -16.34 13.39 13.63
CA SER A 142 -16.61 11.99 13.27
C SER A 142 -15.31 11.28 12.87
N ILE A 143 -15.37 9.94 12.80
CA ILE A 143 -14.27 9.12 12.29
C ILE A 143 -13.93 9.49 10.84
N ALA A 144 -14.95 9.79 10.01
CA ALA A 144 -14.75 10.23 8.63
C ALA A 144 -14.04 11.59 8.57
N HIS A 145 -14.36 12.51 9.48
CA HIS A 145 -13.67 13.81 9.59
C HIS A 145 -12.20 13.63 10.01
N ALA A 146 -11.90 12.74 10.95
CA ALA A 146 -10.52 12.41 11.31
C ALA A 146 -9.75 11.76 10.14
N GLN A 147 -10.40 10.85 9.41
CA GLN A 147 -9.82 10.18 8.23
C GLN A 147 -9.45 11.19 7.15
N PHE A 148 -10.29 12.20 6.91
CA PHE A 148 -10.03 13.24 5.90
C PHE A 148 -8.68 13.94 6.10
N TYR A 149 -8.36 14.35 7.34
CA TYR A 149 -7.06 14.97 7.65
C TYR A 149 -5.92 13.96 7.67
N LEU A 150 -6.16 12.71 8.10
CA LEU A 150 -5.13 11.68 8.05
C LEU A 150 -4.73 11.33 6.61
N ASP A 151 -5.68 11.36 5.66
CA ASP A 151 -5.40 11.11 4.25
C ASP A 151 -4.38 12.11 3.69
N ASP A 152 -4.47 13.40 4.06
CA ASP A 152 -3.49 14.43 3.70
C ASP A 152 -2.12 14.17 4.34
N ILE A 153 -2.10 13.98 5.67
CA ILE A 153 -0.87 13.69 6.43
C ILE A 153 -0.15 12.47 5.85
N MET A 154 -0.89 11.42 5.46
CA MET A 154 -0.32 10.21 4.85
C MET A 154 0.35 10.51 3.51
N ASN A 155 -0.28 11.29 2.63
CA ASN A 155 0.31 11.65 1.33
C ASN A 155 1.64 12.39 1.50
N ARG A 156 1.67 13.38 2.41
CA ARG A 156 2.87 14.16 2.74
C ARG A 156 3.95 13.29 3.41
N SER A 157 3.56 12.42 4.33
CA SER A 157 4.47 11.48 5.03
C SER A 157 5.14 10.50 4.06
N ILE A 158 4.38 9.95 3.10
CA ILE A 158 4.94 9.05 2.09
C ILE A 158 5.91 9.82 1.18
N HIS A 159 5.58 11.04 0.78
CA HIS A 159 6.47 11.88 -0.03
C HIS A 159 7.80 12.13 0.69
N LEU A 160 7.75 12.47 1.98
CA LEU A 160 8.93 12.66 2.82
C LEU A 160 9.78 11.39 2.95
N ALA A 161 9.13 10.26 3.28
CA ALA A 161 9.80 8.96 3.38
C ALA A 161 10.49 8.61 2.07
N ARG A 162 9.78 8.72 0.95
CA ARG A 162 10.33 8.40 -0.38
C ARG A 162 11.51 9.25 -0.79
N TYR A 163 11.50 10.53 -0.43
CA TYR A 163 12.68 11.37 -0.62
C TYR A 163 13.84 10.79 0.20
N SER A 164 13.63 10.55 1.50
CA SER A 164 14.66 9.97 2.38
C SER A 164 15.23 8.66 1.81
N ASP A 165 14.36 7.73 1.42
CA ASP A 165 14.77 6.41 0.93
C ASP A 165 15.54 6.51 -0.39
N ALA A 166 15.11 7.38 -1.30
CA ALA A 166 15.80 7.59 -2.58
C ALA A 166 17.23 8.14 -2.38
N HIS A 167 17.43 8.98 -1.37
CA HIS A 167 18.75 9.52 -1.04
C HIS A 167 19.62 8.46 -0.33
N ALA A 168 19.05 7.72 0.61
CA ALA A 168 19.77 6.66 1.32
C ALA A 168 20.17 5.51 0.36
N LEU A 169 19.36 5.21 -0.67
CA LEU A 169 19.69 4.25 -1.72
C LEU A 169 20.77 4.73 -2.71
N LYS A 170 21.08 6.02 -2.74
CA LYS A 170 22.24 6.56 -3.47
C LYS A 170 23.52 6.56 -2.62
N GLY A 171 23.45 6.04 -1.39
CA GLY A 171 24.56 6.09 -0.44
C GLY A 171 24.84 7.49 0.09
N GLN A 172 23.90 8.44 -0.07
CA GLN A 172 24.02 9.79 0.46
C GLN A 172 23.78 9.79 1.96
N SER A 173 24.48 10.66 2.68
CA SER A 173 24.41 10.74 4.14
C SER A 173 24.07 12.13 4.61
N PRO A 174 23.12 12.33 5.55
CA PRO A 174 22.78 13.67 6.04
C PRO A 174 24.00 14.47 6.53
N GLU A 175 25.04 13.80 7.02
CA GLU A 175 26.30 14.42 7.46
C GLU A 175 27.16 14.94 6.30
N ARG A 176 27.06 14.33 5.12
CA ARG A 176 27.87 14.66 3.92
C ARG A 176 27.07 15.39 2.84
N ASP A 177 25.78 15.08 2.78
CA ASP A 177 24.77 15.51 1.83
C ASP A 177 23.62 16.13 2.64
N PRO A 178 23.74 17.41 3.04
CA PRO A 178 22.77 18.03 3.92
C PRO A 178 21.36 17.97 3.33
N VAL A 179 20.40 17.57 4.17
CA VAL A 179 18.98 17.58 3.81
C VAL A 179 18.54 19.03 3.55
N PRO A 180 17.86 19.32 2.43
CA PRO A 180 17.39 20.66 2.15
C PRO A 180 16.46 21.19 3.26
N PRO A 181 16.55 22.48 3.64
CA PRO A 181 15.80 23.05 4.77
C PRO A 181 14.28 22.85 4.67
N GLU A 182 13.72 22.85 3.47
CA GLU A 182 12.30 22.64 3.19
C GLU A 182 11.83 21.25 3.63
N TYR A 183 12.64 20.20 3.44
CA TYR A 183 12.31 18.83 3.86
C TYR A 183 12.42 18.66 5.38
N LEU A 184 13.36 19.35 6.02
CA LEU A 184 13.46 19.41 7.49
C LEU A 184 12.29 20.19 8.11
N ALA A 185 11.87 21.28 7.48
CA ALA A 185 10.69 22.04 7.89
C ALA A 185 9.42 21.18 7.74
N GLU A 186 9.31 20.44 6.64
CA GLU A 186 8.18 19.55 6.38
C GLU A 186 8.12 18.39 7.38
N GLN A 187 9.26 17.78 7.73
CA GLN A 187 9.31 16.77 8.80
C GLN A 187 8.79 17.34 10.13
N ARG A 188 9.19 18.56 10.51
CA ARG A 188 8.68 19.21 11.74
C ARG A 188 7.18 19.49 11.66
N SER A 189 6.70 19.99 10.52
CA SER A 189 5.28 20.24 10.26
C SER A 189 4.46 18.95 10.40
N LEU A 190 4.93 17.85 9.81
CA LEU A 190 4.27 16.56 9.88
C LEU A 190 4.26 15.97 11.29
N LYS A 191 5.36 16.10 12.05
CA LYS A 191 5.38 15.70 13.47
C LYS A 191 4.31 16.45 14.26
N TRP A 192 4.24 17.77 14.10
CA TRP A 192 3.20 18.58 14.74
C TRP A 192 1.78 18.18 14.32
N ALA A 193 1.55 17.94 13.03
CA ALA A 193 0.25 17.54 12.50
C ALA A 193 -0.18 16.16 13.02
N LEU A 194 0.74 15.20 13.13
CA LEU A 194 0.50 13.86 13.68
C LEU A 194 0.16 13.92 15.17
N ASP A 195 0.91 14.69 15.97
CA ASP A 195 0.64 14.88 17.39
C ASP A 195 -0.73 15.54 17.62
N GLY A 196 -1.04 16.57 16.82
CA GLY A 196 -2.34 17.25 16.83
C GLY A 196 -3.48 16.33 16.40
N TRP A 197 -3.26 15.48 15.40
CA TRP A 197 -4.24 14.49 14.96
C TRP A 197 -4.55 13.48 16.05
N ASP A 198 -3.53 12.90 16.69
CA ASP A 198 -3.72 11.89 17.73
C ASP A 198 -4.48 12.47 18.93
N SER A 199 -4.07 13.64 19.42
CA SER A 199 -4.74 14.32 20.52
C SER A 199 -6.26 14.47 20.28
N ARG A 200 -6.64 14.94 19.08
CA ARG A 200 -8.04 15.12 18.69
C ARG A 200 -8.77 13.82 18.43
N PHE A 201 -8.07 12.82 17.91
CA PHE A 201 -8.64 11.50 17.68
C PHE A 201 -8.93 10.79 19.00
N GLN A 202 -8.02 10.83 19.98
CA GLN A 202 -8.27 10.31 21.32
C GLN A 202 -9.43 11.05 22.02
N GLU A 203 -9.55 12.37 21.85
CA GLU A 203 -10.70 13.14 22.35
C GLU A 203 -12.02 12.65 21.73
N LEU A 204 -12.07 12.48 20.41
CA LEU A 204 -13.24 11.97 19.70
C LEU A 204 -13.64 10.58 20.23
N ILE A 205 -12.68 9.68 20.34
CA ILE A 205 -12.93 8.27 20.70
C ILE A 205 -13.29 8.12 22.18
N SER A 206 -12.76 8.96 23.06
CA SER A 206 -13.17 8.97 24.47
C SER A 206 -14.60 9.45 24.67
N LYS A 207 -15.08 10.40 23.86
CA LYS A 207 -16.46 10.90 23.87
C LYS A 207 -17.43 9.96 23.14
N SER A 208 -16.98 9.27 22.11
CA SER A 208 -17.80 8.42 21.26
C SER A 208 -17.00 7.20 20.81
N PRO A 209 -16.91 6.16 21.65
CA PRO A 209 -16.20 4.94 21.32
C PRO A 209 -16.76 4.29 20.04
N PRO A 210 -15.90 3.67 19.19
CA PRO A 210 -16.36 3.06 17.96
C PRO A 210 -17.30 1.88 18.27
N SER A 211 -18.41 1.79 17.55
CA SER A 211 -19.26 0.61 17.59
C SER A 211 -18.49 -0.63 17.06
N PRO A 212 -18.91 -1.85 17.42
CA PRO A 212 -18.28 -3.07 16.90
C PRO A 212 -18.20 -3.11 15.36
N ASP A 213 -19.21 -2.56 14.68
CA ASP A 213 -19.25 -2.48 13.21
C ASP A 213 -18.18 -1.55 12.62
N LEU A 214 -17.72 -0.55 13.37
CA LEU A 214 -16.69 0.39 12.96
C LEU A 214 -15.29 0.01 13.46
N ALA A 215 -15.14 -1.10 14.19
CA ALA A 215 -13.87 -1.51 14.80
C ALA A 215 -12.72 -1.65 13.79
N LYS A 216 -12.99 -2.24 12.61
CA LYS A 216 -12.00 -2.35 11.52
C LYS A 216 -11.59 -0.97 10.99
N THR A 217 -12.54 -0.08 10.76
CA THR A 217 -12.28 1.28 10.26
C THR A 217 -11.46 2.09 11.26
N TYR A 218 -11.86 2.06 12.53
CA TYR A 218 -11.12 2.68 13.63
C TYR A 218 -9.67 2.19 13.67
N TYR A 219 -9.48 0.88 13.70
CA TYR A 219 -8.15 0.30 13.82
C TYR A 219 -7.29 0.57 12.58
N HIS A 220 -7.88 0.56 11.39
CA HIS A 220 -7.17 0.94 10.18
C HIS A 220 -6.62 2.39 10.26
N LEU A 221 -7.37 3.33 10.84
CA LEU A 221 -6.87 4.70 11.05
C LEU A 221 -5.74 4.73 12.09
N VAL A 222 -5.86 4.00 13.19
CA VAL A 222 -4.79 3.89 14.21
C VAL A 222 -3.51 3.33 13.59
N LEU A 223 -3.62 2.27 12.78
CA LEU A 223 -2.50 1.68 12.08
C LEU A 223 -1.85 2.69 11.13
N ARG A 224 -2.63 3.38 10.29
CA ARG A 224 -2.13 4.43 9.38
C ARG A 224 -1.39 5.53 10.11
N TYR A 225 -1.97 6.07 11.19
CA TYR A 225 -1.33 7.08 12.03
C TYR A 225 0.02 6.59 12.57
N ARG A 226 0.06 5.38 13.16
CA ARG A 226 1.30 4.84 13.75
C ARG A 226 2.39 4.64 12.70
N ILE A 227 2.03 4.12 11.53
CA ILE A 227 2.99 3.94 10.44
C ILE A 227 3.48 5.29 9.89
N ALA A 228 2.60 6.28 9.70
CA ALA A 228 3.00 7.64 9.32
C ALA A 228 3.96 8.27 10.33
N HIS A 229 3.67 8.11 11.63
CA HIS A 229 4.56 8.58 12.68
C HIS A 229 5.94 7.94 12.58
N VAL A 230 6.03 6.63 12.32
CA VAL A 230 7.32 5.95 12.10
C VAL A 230 8.04 6.54 10.88
N TRP A 231 7.38 6.63 9.72
CA TRP A 231 7.98 7.21 8.51
C TRP A 231 8.56 8.61 8.73
N VAL A 232 7.80 9.49 9.38
CA VAL A 232 8.23 10.87 9.64
C VAL A 232 9.35 10.91 10.69
N SER A 233 9.33 10.02 11.68
CA SER A 233 10.35 9.97 12.75
C SER A 233 11.69 9.47 12.24
N THR A 234 11.67 8.47 11.34
CA THR A 234 12.87 7.86 10.77
C THR A 234 13.32 8.53 9.47
N ALA A 235 12.63 9.57 8.98
CA ALA A 235 13.05 10.28 7.78
C ALA A 235 14.44 10.89 7.96
N PHE A 236 15.23 10.78 6.90
CA PHE A 236 16.65 11.17 6.79
C PHE A 236 17.60 10.38 7.68
N GLN A 237 17.20 9.19 8.10
CA GLN A 237 18.07 8.27 8.83
C GLN A 237 18.67 7.25 7.86
N ASN A 238 19.89 6.82 8.17
CA ASN A 238 20.79 6.17 7.21
C ASN A 238 21.20 4.74 7.58
N ASN A 239 20.55 4.17 8.58
CA ASN A 239 20.72 2.79 9.01
C ASN A 239 19.33 2.17 9.23
N GLU A 240 19.22 0.85 9.09
CA GLU A 240 17.95 0.16 9.33
C GLU A 240 17.71 -0.08 10.82
N THR A 241 18.75 -0.01 11.65
CA THR A 241 18.62 -0.12 13.12
C THR A 241 17.78 0.98 13.76
N VAL A 242 17.57 2.12 13.08
CA VAL A 242 16.75 3.23 13.59
C VAL A 242 15.31 2.81 13.91
N TYR A 243 14.79 1.77 13.23
CA TYR A 243 13.47 1.24 13.51
C TYR A 243 13.35 0.54 14.88
N ASP A 244 14.47 0.24 15.55
CA ASP A 244 14.49 -0.39 16.87
C ASP A 244 13.85 0.50 17.94
N GLU A 245 14.00 1.82 17.80
CA GLU A 245 13.33 2.83 18.65
C GLU A 245 11.80 2.75 18.56
N HIS A 246 11.27 1.97 17.61
CA HIS A 246 9.86 1.80 17.34
C HIS A 246 9.38 0.35 17.49
N ILE A 247 10.23 -0.59 17.94
CA ILE A 247 9.82 -2.00 18.18
C ILE A 247 8.59 -2.09 19.07
N GLU A 248 8.55 -1.33 20.17
CA GLU A 248 7.41 -1.33 21.08
C GLU A 248 6.14 -0.77 20.43
N LYS A 249 6.28 0.23 19.56
CA LYS A 249 5.16 0.77 18.78
C LYS A 249 4.65 -0.26 17.77
N PHE A 250 5.54 -1.01 17.11
CA PHE A 250 5.16 -2.10 16.21
C PHE A 250 4.46 -3.23 16.96
N ARG A 251 5.01 -3.67 18.09
CA ARG A 251 4.44 -4.72 18.93
C ARG A 251 3.01 -4.36 19.36
N PHE A 252 2.84 -3.16 19.92
CA PHE A 252 1.52 -2.65 20.28
C PHE A 252 0.56 -2.63 19.08
N THR A 253 1.03 -2.17 17.93
CA THR A 253 0.21 -2.11 16.72
C THR A 253 -0.27 -3.49 16.29
N VAL A 254 0.62 -4.49 16.30
CA VAL A 254 0.32 -5.89 15.97
C VAL A 254 -0.63 -6.52 17.00
N ASP A 255 -0.47 -6.22 18.29
CA ASP A 255 -1.37 -6.66 19.36
C ASP A 255 -2.81 -6.16 19.14
N GLU A 256 -2.96 -4.88 18.83
CA GLU A 256 -4.26 -4.29 18.54
C GLU A 256 -4.90 -4.89 17.27
N ALA A 257 -4.12 -5.15 16.20
CA ALA A 257 -4.61 -5.86 15.02
C ALA A 257 -5.15 -7.24 15.37
N ALA A 258 -4.43 -8.00 16.20
CA ALA A 258 -4.83 -9.33 16.61
C ALA A 258 -6.15 -9.30 17.40
N ARG A 259 -6.34 -8.33 18.29
CA ARG A 259 -7.60 -8.15 19.04
C ARG A 259 -8.77 -7.85 18.12
N VAL A 260 -8.59 -6.93 17.17
CA VAL A 260 -9.63 -6.59 16.18
C VAL A 260 -9.97 -7.78 15.31
N ASN A 261 -8.97 -8.54 14.87
CA ASN A 261 -9.18 -9.76 14.10
C ASN A 261 -10.02 -10.79 14.88
N ALA A 262 -9.68 -11.03 16.15
CA ALA A 262 -10.43 -11.96 17.01
C ALA A 262 -11.88 -11.51 17.24
N GLY A 263 -12.11 -10.21 17.49
CA GLY A 263 -13.46 -9.67 17.70
C GLY A 263 -14.36 -9.78 16.46
N VAL A 264 -13.80 -9.66 15.26
CA VAL A 264 -14.54 -9.82 14.00
C VAL A 264 -14.99 -11.27 13.79
N HIS A 265 -14.12 -12.24 14.10
CA HIS A 265 -14.45 -13.67 13.96
C HIS A 265 -15.58 -14.13 14.90
N MET A 266 -15.83 -13.40 16.00
CA MET A 266 -16.89 -13.70 16.96
C MET A 266 -18.27 -13.12 16.58
N SER A 267 -18.36 -12.22 15.60
CA SER A 267 -19.64 -11.68 15.14
C SER A 267 -20.32 -12.63 14.15
N LEU A 268 -21.47 -13.19 14.55
CA LEU A 268 -22.35 -14.08 13.75
C LEU A 268 -22.86 -13.47 12.41
N ALA A 269 -22.49 -12.22 12.09
CA ALA A 269 -22.89 -11.52 10.88
C ALA A 269 -22.02 -11.83 9.64
N SER A 270 -20.95 -12.64 9.75
CA SER A 270 -20.00 -12.86 8.65
C SER A 270 -20.36 -13.97 7.65
N SER A 271 -21.65 -14.24 7.40
CA SER A 271 -22.07 -15.20 6.36
C SER A 271 -21.77 -14.72 4.93
N ARG A 272 -21.33 -13.47 4.75
CA ARG A 272 -20.87 -12.95 3.45
C ARG A 272 -19.44 -13.37 3.19
N ALA A 273 -19.23 -14.04 2.05
CA ALA A 273 -17.90 -14.32 1.53
C ALA A 273 -17.06 -13.04 1.49
N GLN A 274 -15.85 -13.08 2.06
CA GLN A 274 -14.93 -11.96 2.03
C GLN A 274 -14.63 -11.54 0.57
N PRO A 275 -14.58 -10.23 0.27
CA PRO A 275 -14.23 -9.76 -1.05
C PRO A 275 -12.80 -10.24 -1.40
N LYS A 276 -12.59 -10.64 -2.66
CA LYS A 276 -11.25 -11.00 -3.15
C LYS A 276 -10.42 -9.77 -3.56
N PHE A 277 -11.06 -8.63 -3.81
CA PHE A 277 -10.42 -7.41 -4.26
C PHE A 277 -10.95 -6.18 -3.52
N SER A 278 -10.08 -5.20 -3.22
CA SER A 278 -10.43 -3.89 -2.67
C SER A 278 -9.79 -2.75 -3.48
N PHE A 279 -10.54 -1.69 -3.78
CA PHE A 279 -10.02 -0.44 -4.36
C PHE A 279 -9.41 0.51 -3.32
N GLU A 280 -9.60 0.21 -2.04
CA GLU A 280 -9.00 0.96 -0.95
C GLU A 280 -7.77 0.22 -0.45
N THR A 281 -6.75 0.99 -0.08
CA THR A 281 -5.60 0.47 0.68
C THR A 281 -6.11 0.00 2.03
N GLY A 282 -5.91 -1.29 2.33
CA GLY A 282 -6.31 -1.89 3.59
C GLY A 282 -5.11 -2.17 4.47
N PHE A 283 -5.15 -3.31 5.16
CA PHE A 283 -4.16 -3.68 6.17
C PHE A 283 -2.87 -4.22 5.55
N LEU A 284 -2.92 -4.80 4.33
CA LEU A 284 -1.80 -5.52 3.74
C LEU A 284 -0.50 -4.71 3.66
N PRO A 285 -0.45 -3.54 2.99
CA PRO A 285 0.81 -2.82 2.82
C PRO A 285 1.36 -2.27 4.14
N LEU A 286 0.49 -1.93 5.09
CA LEU A 286 0.88 -1.39 6.39
C LEU A 286 1.44 -2.48 7.32
N LEU A 287 0.82 -3.65 7.37
CA LEU A 287 1.35 -4.81 8.10
C LEU A 287 2.63 -5.33 7.44
N TYR A 288 2.68 -5.33 6.11
CA TYR A 288 3.89 -5.69 5.37
C TYR A 288 5.07 -4.76 5.70
N PHE A 289 4.83 -3.45 5.82
CA PHE A 289 5.85 -2.52 6.27
C PHE A 289 6.42 -2.91 7.65
N ILE A 290 5.58 -3.37 8.59
CA ILE A 290 6.04 -3.89 9.89
C ILE A 290 6.91 -5.14 9.70
N VAL A 291 6.50 -6.08 8.84
CA VAL A 291 7.28 -7.28 8.52
C VAL A 291 8.66 -6.90 7.95
N MET A 292 8.74 -5.89 7.09
CA MET A 292 10.01 -5.45 6.52
C MET A 292 10.91 -4.72 7.54
N LYS A 293 10.35 -3.76 8.28
CA LYS A 293 11.15 -2.79 9.05
C LYS A 293 11.36 -3.14 10.52
N CYS A 294 10.47 -3.90 11.14
CA CYS A 294 10.68 -4.33 12.52
C CYS A 294 11.75 -5.43 12.56
N ARG A 295 12.73 -5.31 13.48
CA ARG A 295 13.79 -6.31 13.71
C ARG A 295 13.40 -7.39 14.73
N CYS A 296 12.28 -7.24 15.43
CA CYS A 296 11.81 -8.21 16.44
C CYS A 296 11.07 -9.39 15.79
N LEU A 297 11.67 -10.59 15.83
CA LEU A 297 11.14 -11.79 15.17
C LEU A 297 9.68 -12.10 15.52
N ALA A 298 9.34 -12.11 16.81
CA ALA A 298 7.99 -12.41 17.28
C ALA A 298 6.95 -11.42 16.71
N THR A 299 7.31 -10.14 16.58
CA THR A 299 6.42 -9.12 16.02
C THR A 299 6.23 -9.32 14.52
N ARG A 300 7.29 -9.67 13.80
CA ARG A 300 7.26 -9.90 12.35
C ARG A 300 6.42 -11.12 11.97
N ILE A 301 6.61 -12.25 12.66
CA ILE A 301 5.83 -13.48 12.42
C ILE A 301 4.34 -13.21 12.64
N ARG A 302 4.00 -12.53 13.73
CA ARG A 302 2.61 -12.17 14.00
C ARG A 302 2.02 -11.21 12.97
N ALA A 303 2.78 -10.20 12.53
CA ALA A 303 2.35 -9.30 11.46
C ALA A 303 2.13 -10.07 10.14
N LEU A 304 3.04 -10.99 9.79
CA LEU A 304 2.95 -11.85 8.61
C LEU A 304 1.69 -12.73 8.63
N ALA A 305 1.36 -13.32 9.79
CA ALA A 305 0.14 -14.09 9.97
C ALA A 305 -1.13 -13.21 9.83
N LEU A 306 -1.11 -12.01 10.43
CA LEU A 306 -2.24 -11.07 10.37
C LEU A 306 -2.53 -10.54 8.96
N MET A 307 -1.52 -10.46 8.08
CA MET A 307 -1.74 -10.12 6.67
C MET A 307 -2.70 -11.10 5.99
N ARG A 308 -2.63 -12.40 6.32
CA ARG A 308 -3.52 -13.42 5.75
C ARG A 308 -4.94 -13.33 6.31
N SER A 309 -5.11 -12.93 7.57
CA SER A 309 -6.42 -12.90 8.22
C SER A 309 -7.18 -11.58 8.03
N LEU A 310 -6.48 -10.45 8.04
CA LEU A 310 -7.06 -9.12 7.89
C LEU A 310 -7.10 -8.62 6.45
N GLY A 311 -6.17 -9.10 5.61
CA GLY A 311 -6.08 -8.71 4.20
C GLY A 311 -7.10 -9.42 3.31
N VAL A 312 -7.35 -8.84 2.13
CA VAL A 312 -8.05 -9.49 1.02
C VAL A 312 -7.05 -10.07 0.02
N ALA A 313 -7.48 -10.83 -0.99
CA ALA A 313 -6.51 -11.43 -1.93
C ALA A 313 -5.72 -10.36 -2.71
N ARG A 314 -6.37 -9.25 -3.05
CA ARG A 314 -5.74 -8.09 -3.70
C ARG A 314 -6.30 -6.77 -3.18
N GLU A 315 -5.42 -5.89 -2.70
CA GLU A 315 -5.76 -4.51 -2.35
C GLU A 315 -5.11 -3.61 -3.40
N ASN A 316 -5.88 -2.95 -4.25
CA ASN A 316 -5.36 -2.17 -5.38
C ASN A 316 -4.35 -2.98 -6.22
N LEU A 317 -3.08 -2.58 -6.15
CA LEU A 317 -1.96 -3.18 -6.85
C LEU A 317 -1.14 -4.13 -5.94
N TRP A 318 -1.53 -4.32 -4.69
CA TRP A 318 -0.90 -5.24 -3.75
C TRP A 318 -1.57 -6.61 -3.78
N GLU A 319 -0.80 -7.62 -4.14
CA GLU A 319 -1.22 -9.02 -4.09
C GLU A 319 -0.78 -9.63 -2.75
N ALA A 320 -1.72 -10.18 -1.98
CA ALA A 320 -1.43 -10.75 -0.67
C ALA A 320 -0.41 -11.91 -0.74
N SER A 321 -0.48 -12.73 -1.79
CA SER A 321 0.44 -13.85 -2.00
C SER A 321 1.87 -13.38 -2.23
N SER A 322 2.06 -12.39 -3.08
CA SER A 322 3.37 -11.79 -3.39
C SER A 322 3.98 -11.09 -2.16
N LEU A 323 3.17 -10.32 -1.43
CA LEU A 323 3.60 -9.69 -0.17
C LEU A 323 3.97 -10.73 0.89
N TRP A 324 3.18 -11.80 1.01
CA TRP A 324 3.45 -12.85 2.00
C TRP A 324 4.72 -13.63 1.66
N LEU A 325 4.93 -14.02 0.39
CA LEU A 325 6.13 -14.74 -0.03
C LEU A 325 7.41 -13.94 0.20
N THR A 326 7.41 -12.66 -0.18
CA THR A 326 8.56 -11.79 0.09
C THR A 326 8.72 -11.53 1.59
N GLY A 327 7.63 -11.26 2.32
CA GLY A 327 7.68 -11.01 3.77
C GLY A 327 8.25 -12.19 4.55
N ARG A 328 7.82 -13.41 4.21
CA ARG A 328 8.39 -14.64 4.76
C ARG A 328 9.89 -14.72 4.47
N ARG A 329 10.28 -14.50 3.21
CA ARG A 329 11.68 -14.60 2.81
C ARG A 329 12.58 -13.55 3.46
N ILE A 330 12.07 -12.34 3.71
CA ILE A 330 12.80 -11.30 4.44
C ILE A 330 13.08 -11.78 5.87
N ILE A 331 12.10 -12.38 6.56
CA ILE A 331 12.30 -12.92 7.91
C ILE A 331 13.35 -14.04 7.89
N GLU A 332 13.23 -15.00 6.96
CA GLU A 332 14.17 -16.11 6.81
C GLU A 332 15.62 -15.64 6.59
N LEU A 333 15.82 -14.69 5.67
CA LEU A 333 17.15 -14.18 5.31
C LEU A 333 17.80 -13.38 6.45
N GLU A 334 17.02 -12.56 7.15
CA GLU A 334 17.58 -11.69 8.19
C GLU A 334 17.82 -12.42 9.51
N HIS A 335 16.91 -13.32 9.90
CA HIS A 335 17.03 -14.07 11.15
C HIS A 335 17.74 -15.42 10.99
N GLU A 336 18.11 -15.79 9.76
CA GLU A 336 18.78 -17.05 9.44
C GLU A 336 17.99 -18.29 9.92
N ILE A 337 16.67 -18.25 9.72
CA ILE A 337 15.73 -19.33 10.08
C ILE A 337 14.96 -19.82 8.85
N THR A 338 14.30 -20.97 8.99
CA THR A 338 13.35 -21.50 8.01
C THR A 338 11.92 -21.38 8.53
N LEU A 339 11.03 -20.83 7.70
CA LEU A 339 9.60 -20.76 8.00
C LEU A 339 8.81 -21.77 7.14
N ASP A 340 7.79 -22.38 7.72
CA ASP A 340 6.90 -23.30 7.00
C ASP A 340 5.91 -22.56 6.07
N GLU A 341 4.91 -23.28 5.55
CA GLU A 341 3.85 -22.70 4.72
C GLU A 341 2.85 -21.82 5.49
N ASN A 342 2.82 -21.95 6.82
CA ASN A 342 2.00 -21.15 7.72
C ASN A 342 2.73 -19.89 8.21
N GLY A 343 4.05 -19.86 8.08
CA GLY A 343 4.91 -18.78 8.57
C GLY A 343 5.47 -19.06 9.96
N GLU A 344 5.42 -20.31 10.42
CA GLU A 344 5.94 -20.75 11.71
C GLU A 344 7.38 -21.26 11.57
N PRO A 345 8.28 -21.02 12.55
CA PRO A 345 9.65 -21.50 12.50
C PRO A 345 9.74 -23.04 12.49
N CYS A 346 10.52 -23.59 11.57
CA CYS A 346 10.84 -25.01 11.51
C CYS A 346 12.00 -25.40 12.42
N ASP A 347 12.86 -24.44 12.76
CA ASP A 347 14.08 -24.69 13.54
C ASP A 347 13.76 -25.02 15.00
N SER A 348 14.46 -26.01 15.55
CA SER A 348 14.24 -26.48 16.92
C SER A 348 14.75 -25.50 17.99
N VAL A 349 15.65 -24.59 17.63
CA VAL A 349 16.20 -23.55 18.49
C VAL A 349 16.14 -22.23 17.75
N VAL A 350 15.24 -21.34 18.18
CA VAL A 350 15.08 -19.99 17.65
C VAL A 350 15.35 -19.00 18.77
N ASP A 351 16.30 -18.08 18.56
CA ASP A 351 16.50 -16.96 19.47
C ASP A 351 15.46 -15.86 19.19
N TRP A 352 14.43 -15.81 20.03
CA TRP A 352 13.35 -14.84 19.92
C TRP A 352 13.75 -13.42 20.36
N THR A 353 14.93 -13.27 20.97
CA THR A 353 15.43 -12.00 21.51
C THR A 353 16.49 -11.36 20.62
N ALA A 354 17.17 -12.13 19.78
CA ALA A 354 18.16 -11.64 18.84
C ALA A 354 17.53 -10.72 17.79
N LEU A 355 18.14 -9.54 17.61
CA LEU A 355 17.84 -8.64 16.51
C LEU A 355 18.87 -8.88 15.38
N PRO A 356 18.43 -9.06 14.13
CA PRO A 356 19.31 -9.36 13.01
C PRO A 356 20.27 -8.19 12.77
N PRO A 357 21.59 -8.39 12.59
CA PRO A 357 22.56 -7.31 12.41
C PRO A 357 22.25 -6.45 11.17
N ASP A 358 22.73 -5.19 11.14
CA ASP A 358 22.37 -4.22 10.08
C ASP A 358 22.82 -4.69 8.69
N GLU A 359 23.91 -5.46 8.60
CA GLU A 359 24.45 -5.99 7.35
C GLU A 359 23.53 -7.05 6.70
N LEU A 360 22.71 -7.73 7.49
CA LEU A 360 21.71 -8.66 6.97
C LEU A 360 20.42 -7.95 6.59
N ARG A 361 20.23 -6.69 7.00
CA ARG A 361 18.97 -5.98 6.79
C ARG A 361 18.69 -5.76 5.31
N ILE A 362 17.45 -6.04 4.95
CA ILE A 362 16.89 -5.79 3.62
C ILE A 362 16.25 -4.41 3.63
N TRP A 363 16.83 -3.50 2.86
CA TRP A 363 16.44 -2.10 2.82
C TRP A 363 15.15 -1.87 2.04
N THR A 364 15.08 -2.47 0.85
CA THR A 364 13.89 -2.49 0.01
C THR A 364 13.92 -3.76 -0.84
N ILE A 365 12.79 -4.07 -1.46
CA ILE A 365 12.68 -5.17 -2.39
C ILE A 365 12.33 -4.70 -3.78
N SER A 366 12.55 -5.57 -4.75
CA SER A 366 12.03 -5.46 -6.11
C SER A 366 11.40 -6.80 -6.46
N THR A 367 10.28 -6.78 -7.16
CA THR A 367 9.68 -8.00 -7.71
C THR A 367 9.52 -7.87 -9.21
N ASP A 368 9.82 -8.97 -9.91
CA ASP A 368 9.42 -9.12 -11.30
C ASP A 368 7.89 -9.26 -11.36
N PRO A 369 7.17 -8.39 -12.09
CA PRO A 369 5.74 -8.53 -12.30
C PRO A 369 5.36 -9.82 -13.05
N GLU A 370 6.31 -10.49 -13.69
CA GLU A 370 6.04 -11.71 -14.43
C GLU A 370 6.08 -12.95 -13.53
N THR A 371 4.95 -13.66 -13.45
CA THR A 371 4.98 -15.03 -12.92
C THR A 371 5.79 -15.87 -13.88
N ARG A 372 6.96 -16.31 -13.40
CA ARG A 372 7.87 -17.15 -14.17
C ARG A 372 7.53 -18.61 -13.89
N ILE A 373 7.61 -19.41 -14.94
CA ILE A 373 7.53 -20.86 -14.85
C ILE A 373 8.96 -21.39 -14.81
N ARG A 374 9.31 -22.14 -13.76
CA ARG A 374 10.51 -22.95 -13.74
C ARG A 374 10.14 -24.42 -13.78
N THR A 375 10.83 -25.19 -14.61
CA THR A 375 10.71 -26.64 -14.65
C THR A 375 11.65 -27.22 -13.60
N GLY A 376 11.11 -27.89 -12.58
CA GLY A 376 11.90 -28.61 -11.60
C GLY A 376 12.59 -29.84 -12.21
N GLU A 377 13.54 -30.43 -11.49
CA GLU A 377 14.32 -31.59 -11.93
C GLU A 377 13.45 -32.80 -12.34
N ASN A 378 12.24 -32.91 -11.79
CA ASN A 378 11.27 -33.97 -12.08
C ASN A 378 10.32 -33.63 -13.24
N GLY A 379 10.56 -32.55 -13.99
CA GLY A 379 9.67 -32.07 -15.07
C GLY A 379 8.43 -31.30 -14.59
N VAL A 380 8.26 -31.11 -13.28
CA VAL A 380 7.13 -30.39 -12.70
C VAL A 380 7.27 -28.89 -12.95
N VAL A 381 6.22 -28.28 -13.50
CA VAL A 381 6.12 -26.83 -13.71
C VAL A 381 5.79 -26.14 -12.40
N ILE A 382 6.69 -25.28 -11.93
CA ILE A 382 6.55 -24.52 -10.68
C ILE A 382 6.35 -23.04 -11.05
N PRO A 383 5.14 -22.47 -10.84
CA PRO A 383 4.92 -21.04 -10.97
C PRO A 383 5.55 -20.30 -9.77
N GLY A 384 6.17 -19.16 -10.02
CA GLY A 384 6.77 -18.33 -8.99
C GLY A 384 7.03 -16.92 -9.47
N MET A 385 7.75 -16.14 -8.66
CA MET A 385 8.20 -14.80 -9.03
C MET A 385 9.68 -14.64 -8.71
N THR A 386 10.37 -13.77 -9.43
CA THR A 386 11.73 -13.36 -9.05
C THR A 386 11.64 -12.14 -8.14
N ALA A 387 12.28 -12.23 -6.97
CA ALA A 387 12.42 -11.12 -6.04
C ALA A 387 13.90 -10.74 -5.92
N GLY A 388 14.20 -9.44 -5.98
CA GLY A 388 15.50 -8.88 -5.67
C GLY A 388 15.46 -8.17 -4.32
N PHE A 389 16.27 -8.61 -3.37
CA PHE A 389 16.41 -8.04 -2.04
C PHE A 389 17.62 -7.10 -2.03
N LEU A 390 17.39 -5.81 -1.78
CA LEU A 390 18.47 -4.82 -1.76
C LEU A 390 19.09 -4.78 -0.36
N MET A 391 20.39 -5.06 -0.30
CA MET A 391 21.17 -5.20 0.92
C MET A 391 22.42 -4.31 0.84
N ARG A 392 23.10 -4.09 1.95
CA ARG A 392 24.39 -3.39 2.00
C ARG A 392 25.50 -4.36 2.37
N ASN A 393 26.61 -4.29 1.64
CA ASN A 393 27.82 -5.01 2.02
C ASN A 393 28.53 -4.28 3.20
N PRO A 394 29.56 -4.89 3.82
CA PRO A 394 30.31 -4.25 4.91
C PRO A 394 30.98 -2.91 4.55
N ASP A 395 31.23 -2.65 3.25
CA ASP A 395 31.76 -1.37 2.76
C ASP A 395 30.68 -0.29 2.57
N GLY A 396 29.42 -0.60 2.90
CA GLY A 396 28.26 0.29 2.73
C GLY A 396 27.72 0.37 1.30
N LYS A 397 28.23 -0.43 0.36
CA LYS A 397 27.74 -0.50 -1.02
C LYS A 397 26.47 -1.34 -1.11
N ILE A 398 25.49 -0.82 -1.84
CA ILE A 398 24.23 -1.51 -2.08
C ILE A 398 24.41 -2.57 -3.17
N TYR A 399 23.91 -3.78 -2.92
CA TYR A 399 23.83 -4.86 -3.90
C TYR A 399 22.43 -5.50 -3.88
N VAL A 400 22.12 -6.28 -4.92
CA VAL A 400 20.82 -6.95 -5.05
C VAL A 400 21.01 -8.46 -4.99
N HIS A 401 20.47 -9.09 -3.95
CA HIS A 401 20.36 -10.54 -3.86
C HIS A 401 19.08 -10.99 -4.56
N SER A 402 19.18 -11.73 -5.68
CA SER A 402 18.02 -12.10 -6.48
C SER A 402 17.70 -13.59 -6.37
N GLU A 403 16.45 -13.92 -6.05
CA GLU A 403 15.98 -15.29 -5.89
C GLU A 403 14.65 -15.54 -6.61
N PHE A 404 14.38 -16.80 -6.96
CA PHE A 404 13.07 -17.23 -7.43
C PHE A 404 12.28 -17.80 -6.26
N LEU A 405 11.11 -17.22 -5.99
CA LEU A 405 10.20 -17.63 -4.93
C LEU A 405 9.06 -18.44 -5.54
N PRO A 406 9.00 -19.76 -5.28
CA PRO A 406 7.92 -20.60 -5.78
C PRO A 406 6.60 -20.25 -5.07
N LYS A 407 5.49 -20.28 -5.80
CA LYS A 407 4.16 -20.20 -5.18
C LYS A 407 3.88 -21.52 -4.47
N VAL A 408 3.52 -21.47 -3.19
CA VAL A 408 3.21 -22.67 -2.39
C VAL A 408 1.79 -23.15 -2.71
N ALA A 409 1.55 -24.45 -2.89
CA ALA A 409 0.22 -24.98 -3.15
C ALA A 409 -0.71 -24.69 -1.94
N GLY A 410 -1.80 -23.95 -2.16
CA GLY A 410 -2.66 -23.43 -1.07
C GLY A 410 -2.50 -21.92 -0.85
N SER A 411 -1.37 -21.35 -1.25
CA SER A 411 -1.28 -19.93 -1.57
C SER A 411 -1.90 -19.74 -2.96
N ARG A 412 -3.10 -19.15 -3.03
CA ARG A 412 -3.77 -18.87 -4.30
C ARG A 412 -2.81 -18.05 -5.20
N PRO A 413 -2.47 -18.50 -6.43
CA PRO A 413 -1.83 -17.63 -7.43
C PRO A 413 -2.80 -16.50 -7.82
N VAL A 414 -2.42 -15.41 -8.48
CA VAL A 414 -2.11 -15.22 -9.93
C VAL A 414 -1.60 -13.78 -10.12
N ALA A 415 -0.39 -13.52 -10.60
CA ALA A 415 0.01 -13.37 -12.02
C ALA A 415 -0.68 -12.23 -12.82
N HIS A 416 -0.37 -10.99 -12.47
CA HIS A 416 0.39 -10.02 -13.28
C HIS A 416 -0.14 -8.61 -13.07
N GLY A 417 0.30 -7.93 -12.00
CA GLY A 417 -0.19 -6.57 -11.80
C GLY A 417 0.30 -5.76 -10.60
N GLY A 418 1.18 -6.24 -9.71
CA GLY A 418 1.80 -5.43 -8.63
C GLY A 418 3.33 -5.47 -8.52
N ARG A 419 4.05 -4.35 -8.68
CA ARG A 419 5.48 -4.22 -8.33
C ARG A 419 5.42 -4.05 -6.84
N LEU A 420 6.02 -4.92 -6.05
CA LEU A 420 6.24 -4.51 -4.67
C LEU A 420 7.18 -3.30 -4.69
N PRO A 421 6.97 -2.29 -3.81
CA PRO A 421 7.71 -1.05 -3.83
C PRO A 421 9.20 -1.35 -3.89
N ILE A 422 9.80 -1.03 -5.03
CA ILE A 422 11.10 -0.41 -4.95
C ILE A 422 10.77 1.00 -4.49
N MET A 423 11.43 1.50 -3.45
CA MET A 423 11.74 2.93 -3.43
C MET A 423 12.71 3.19 -4.60
N SER A 424 12.26 3.03 -5.86
CA SER A 424 13.17 3.03 -7.01
C SER A 424 13.63 4.45 -7.26
N THR A 425 14.88 4.70 -6.90
CA THR A 425 15.77 5.44 -7.77
C THR A 425 16.09 4.58 -8.98
N ASN A 426 16.07 5.18 -10.18
CA ASN A 426 16.57 4.57 -11.42
C ASN A 426 18.06 4.18 -11.26
N LEU A 427 18.36 3.06 -10.63
CA LEU A 427 19.67 2.43 -10.70
C LEU A 427 19.59 1.40 -11.81
N LYS A 428 20.12 1.76 -12.98
CA LYS A 428 20.42 0.78 -14.02
C LYS A 428 21.42 -0.22 -13.40
N PRO A 429 21.25 -1.53 -13.60
CA PRO A 429 22.32 -2.46 -13.30
C PRO A 429 23.55 -2.04 -14.11
N HIS A 430 24.68 -1.86 -13.43
CA HIS A 430 25.96 -1.86 -14.12
C HIS A 430 26.12 -3.26 -14.73
N GLY A 431 26.02 -3.36 -16.06
CA GLY A 431 26.74 -4.41 -16.80
C GLY A 431 28.24 -4.20 -16.59
N GLU A 432 29.09 -5.22 -16.67
CA GLU A 432 28.97 -6.55 -17.29
C GLU A 432 29.31 -7.67 -16.30
#